data_AF-A0A8R7QHL5-F1
#
_entry.id   AF-A0A8R7QHL5-F1
#
_cell.length_a   1.000
_cell.length_b   1.000
_cell.length_c   1.000
_cell.angle_alpha   90.00
_cell.angle_beta   90.00
_cell.angle_gamma   90.00
#
_symmetry.space_group_name_H-M   'P 1'
#
loop_
_entity.id
_entity.type
_entity.pdbx_description
1 polymer ?
#
loop_
_entity_poly.entity_id
_entity_poly.type
_entity_poly.pdbx_seq_one_letter_code
_entity_poly.pdbx_strand_id
1 'polypeptide(L)'
;MANINSASHEDLHQTMMMKPKRKGLQLTNQPKDILCSILSRLPLKEAVRTSILSERWKHLWRCHSNLEFSLRSMFPGPRTNGPNVVRPWKDVFIERVDAVLQQHSGAGVDNIQFQAPCDDEHGDRIEGWVRFAIASKAKQLILDFSGTHHIEQHPYKIDLRLLDDSKSLHLQSIKLSSVSLKVPADFKGFRNLKRIFLADTNITDGDLQHLVSNCTSVLEFLGIAGCGMLTRLQISHLSNKLKHLQVYDCRLLQAMELNFGLAKLEYRGPSI
;
A
#
# COMPACT_ATOMS: atom_id res chain seq x y z
N MET A 1 -94.06 -16.69 18.45
CA MET A 1 -94.25 -15.35 19.05
C MET A 1 -93.00 -15.01 19.85
N ALA A 2 -92.42 -13.82 19.60
CA ALA A 2 -91.47 -13.01 20.40
C ALA A 2 -90.11 -13.63 20.79
N ASN A 3 -88.96 -13.10 20.32
CA ASN A 3 -88.17 -11.93 20.80
C ASN A 3 -87.51 -12.15 22.18
N ILE A 4 -86.29 -11.72 22.54
CA ILE A 4 -85.12 -11.00 21.97
C ILE A 4 -84.05 -10.96 23.12
N ASN A 5 -82.75 -10.84 22.78
CA ASN A 5 -81.61 -10.34 23.60
C ASN A 5 -81.08 -11.19 24.79
N SER A 6 -79.78 -11.16 25.18
CA SER A 6 -78.57 -10.46 24.70
C SER A 6 -77.33 -10.89 25.52
N ALA A 7 -76.15 -10.67 24.94
CA ALA A 7 -74.85 -10.34 25.57
C ALA A 7 -74.05 -11.49 26.24
N SER A 8 -72.72 -11.61 26.12
CA SER A 8 -71.71 -10.69 25.56
C SER A 8 -70.40 -11.43 25.25
N HIS A 9 -69.77 -10.98 24.16
CA HIS A 9 -68.38 -11.17 23.77
C HIS A 9 -67.41 -10.78 24.91
N GLU A 10 -66.44 -11.63 25.24
CA GLU A 10 -65.24 -11.22 25.95
C GLU A 10 -64.10 -11.03 24.95
N ASP A 11 -63.76 -9.76 24.75
CA ASP A 11 -62.59 -9.27 24.02
C ASP A 11 -61.31 -9.51 24.84
N LEU A 12 -60.45 -10.41 24.38
CA LEU A 12 -59.03 -10.43 24.77
C LEU A 12 -58.24 -9.56 23.78
N HIS A 13 -58.21 -8.26 24.08
CA HIS A 13 -57.32 -7.30 23.45
C HIS A 13 -55.85 -7.67 23.70
N GLN A 14 -55.20 -8.26 22.70
CA GLN A 14 -53.76 -8.46 22.70
C GLN A 14 -53.08 -7.13 22.35
N THR A 15 -52.69 -6.37 23.37
CA THR A 15 -51.93 -5.13 23.19
C THR A 15 -50.54 -5.45 22.64
N MET A 16 -50.37 -5.32 21.32
CA MET A 16 -49.06 -5.38 20.67
C MET A 16 -48.20 -4.21 21.16
N MET A 17 -47.27 -4.48 22.08
CA MET A 17 -46.21 -3.54 22.39
C MET A 17 -45.27 -3.41 21.18
N MET A 18 -45.50 -2.38 20.36
CA MET A 18 -44.57 -1.95 19.33
C MET A 18 -43.26 -1.54 20.00
N LYS A 19 -42.24 -2.41 19.96
CA LYS A 19 -40.87 -2.05 20.34
C LYS A 19 -40.46 -0.82 19.52
N PRO A 20 -39.84 0.21 20.13
CA PRO A 20 -39.40 1.37 19.37
C PRO A 20 -38.41 0.88 18.31
N LYS A 21 -38.74 1.10 17.04
CA LYS A 21 -37.78 0.96 15.94
C LYS A 21 -36.59 1.84 16.31
N ARG A 22 -35.49 1.22 16.74
CA ARG A 22 -34.20 1.92 16.81
C ARG A 22 -34.05 2.58 15.46
N LYS A 23 -33.99 3.93 15.43
CA LYS A 23 -33.64 4.66 14.22
C LYS A 23 -32.21 4.23 13.90
N GLY A 24 -32.08 3.16 13.12
CA GLY A 24 -30.80 2.74 12.58
C GLY A 24 -30.19 3.93 11.88
N LEU A 25 -28.89 4.13 12.03
CA LEU A 25 -28.13 5.17 11.32
C LEU A 25 -28.51 5.12 9.84
N GLN A 26 -29.29 6.09 9.36
CA GLN A 26 -29.68 6.17 7.95
C GLN A 26 -28.50 6.72 7.15
N LEU A 27 -27.56 5.83 6.87
CA LEU A 27 -26.40 6.05 6.01
C LEU A 27 -26.81 6.43 4.57
N THR A 28 -28.06 6.21 4.17
CA THR A 28 -28.59 6.51 2.83
C THR A 28 -28.70 8.01 2.53
N ASN A 29 -28.85 8.87 3.56
CA ASN A 29 -29.11 10.30 3.41
C ASN A 29 -27.88 11.20 3.66
N GLN A 30 -26.72 10.63 3.95
CA GLN A 30 -25.51 11.42 4.26
C GLN A 30 -24.85 11.99 2.98
N PRO A 31 -24.24 13.18 3.04
CA PRO A 31 -23.41 13.73 1.96
C PRO A 31 -22.32 12.78 1.45
N LYS A 32 -21.95 12.89 0.17
CA LYS A 32 -21.02 11.96 -0.51
C LYS A 32 -19.64 11.94 0.15
N ASP A 33 -19.16 13.10 0.57
CA ASP A 33 -17.93 13.32 1.30
C ASP A 33 -17.90 12.58 2.64
N ILE A 34 -19.00 12.62 3.41
CA ILE A 34 -19.12 11.84 4.66
C ILE A 34 -19.04 10.34 4.35
N LEU A 35 -19.72 9.88 3.31
CA LEU A 35 -19.66 8.46 2.92
C LEU A 35 -18.26 8.06 2.43
N CYS A 36 -17.59 8.87 1.60
CA CYS A 36 -16.19 8.66 1.21
C CYS A 36 -15.28 8.62 2.45
N SER A 37 -15.51 9.49 3.45
CA SER A 37 -14.74 9.51 4.70
C SER A 37 -15.02 8.30 5.61
N ILE A 38 -16.21 7.70 5.55
CA ILE A 38 -16.51 6.44 6.25
C ILE A 38 -15.79 5.29 5.54
N LEU A 39 -15.90 5.24 4.21
CA LEU A 39 -15.28 4.19 3.40
C LEU A 39 -13.75 4.21 3.50
N SER A 40 -13.12 5.38 3.56
CA SER A 40 -11.66 5.49 3.69
C SER A 40 -11.09 4.90 5.00
N ARG A 41 -11.96 4.62 5.98
CA ARG A 41 -11.60 3.95 7.24
C ARG A 41 -11.75 2.42 7.15
N LEU A 42 -12.33 1.91 6.08
CA LEU A 42 -12.44 0.48 5.83
C LEU A 42 -11.26 0.00 4.99
N PRO A 43 -10.88 -1.28 5.09
CA PRO A 43 -10.01 -1.89 4.09
C PRO A 43 -10.65 -1.78 2.70
N LEU A 44 -9.84 -1.53 1.66
CA LEU A 44 -10.31 -1.31 0.28
C LEU A 44 -11.34 -2.37 -0.16
N LYS A 45 -11.09 -3.64 0.15
CA LYS A 45 -12.01 -4.74 -0.15
C LYS A 45 -13.40 -4.57 0.44
N GLU A 46 -13.47 -4.18 1.72
CA GLU A 46 -14.75 -3.96 2.39
C GLU A 46 -15.42 -2.70 1.87
N ALA A 47 -14.65 -1.65 1.54
CA ALA A 47 -15.18 -0.47 0.87
C ALA A 47 -15.79 -0.81 -0.49
N VAL A 48 -15.12 -1.63 -1.32
CA VAL A 48 -15.65 -2.11 -2.60
C VAL A 48 -16.91 -2.96 -2.39
N ARG A 49 -16.98 -3.80 -1.34
CA ARG A 49 -18.18 -4.60 -1.03
C ARG A 49 -19.41 -3.76 -0.74
N THR A 50 -19.25 -2.55 -0.20
CA THR A 50 -20.38 -1.64 0.00
C THR A 50 -21.06 -1.22 -1.31
N SER A 51 -20.42 -1.42 -2.46
CA SER A 51 -20.98 -1.10 -3.79
C SER A 51 -22.32 -1.78 -4.08
N ILE A 52 -22.64 -2.89 -3.42
CA ILE A 52 -23.90 -3.63 -3.61
C ILE A 52 -25.06 -3.05 -2.79
N LEU A 53 -24.81 -2.11 -1.87
CA LEU A 53 -25.84 -1.61 -0.96
C LEU A 53 -26.90 -0.75 -1.66
N SER A 54 -26.48 0.08 -2.63
CA SER A 54 -27.37 0.80 -3.55
C SER A 54 -26.58 1.45 -4.69
N GLU A 55 -27.27 1.98 -5.70
CA GLU A 55 -26.64 2.70 -6.82
C GLU A 55 -25.78 3.88 -6.34
N ARG A 56 -26.16 4.52 -5.23
CA ARG A 56 -25.36 5.59 -4.61
C ARG A 56 -24.02 5.08 -4.11
N TRP A 57 -23.95 3.87 -3.58
CA TRP A 57 -22.74 3.29 -2.97
C TRP A 57 -21.81 2.64 -4.00
N LYS A 58 -22.36 2.22 -5.14
CA LYS A 58 -21.68 1.54 -6.24
C LYS A 58 -20.33 2.14 -6.63
N HIS A 59 -20.22 3.47 -6.59
CA HIS A 59 -19.06 4.22 -7.08
C HIS A 59 -18.30 4.98 -5.99
N LEU A 60 -18.73 4.89 -4.72
CA LEU A 60 -18.10 5.67 -3.65
C LEU A 60 -16.67 5.22 -3.38
N TRP A 61 -16.37 3.94 -3.48
CA TRP A 61 -15.01 3.44 -3.27
C TRP A 61 -14.00 3.98 -4.30
N ARG A 62 -14.43 4.57 -5.43
CA ARG A 62 -13.52 5.12 -6.46
C ARG A 62 -12.77 6.39 -6.02
N CYS A 63 -13.09 6.94 -4.84
CA CYS A 63 -12.40 8.06 -4.18
C CYS A 63 -11.47 7.58 -3.03
N HIS A 64 -11.25 6.28 -2.89
CA HIS A 64 -10.64 5.71 -1.69
C HIS A 64 -9.16 6.09 -1.56
N SER A 65 -8.78 6.69 -0.43
CA SER A 65 -7.45 7.24 -0.25
C SER A 65 -6.36 6.19 0.00
N ASN A 66 -6.75 4.97 0.37
CA ASN A 66 -5.81 3.89 0.68
C ASN A 66 -6.03 2.69 -0.26
N LEU A 67 -5.11 2.49 -1.21
CA LEU A 67 -5.17 1.41 -2.18
C LEU A 67 -4.17 0.30 -1.79
N GLU A 68 -4.65 -0.69 -1.04
CA GLU A 68 -3.85 -1.83 -0.62
C GLU A 68 -4.20 -3.09 -1.43
N PHE A 69 -3.23 -3.54 -2.22
CA PHE A 69 -3.33 -4.74 -3.03
C PHE A 69 -2.35 -5.78 -2.50
N SER A 70 -2.87 -6.86 -1.90
CA SER A 70 -2.04 -7.97 -1.45
C SER A 70 -2.66 -9.31 -1.82
N LEU A 71 -1.82 -10.34 -1.98
CA LEU A 71 -2.33 -11.69 -2.18
C LEU A 71 -3.29 -12.10 -1.04
N ARG A 72 -2.99 -11.68 0.20
CA ARG A 72 -3.83 -11.96 1.37
C ARG A 72 -5.20 -11.26 1.27
N SER A 73 -5.25 -10.01 0.81
CA SER A 73 -6.51 -9.27 0.72
C SER A 73 -7.38 -9.78 -0.43
N MET A 74 -6.78 -10.10 -1.57
CA MET A 74 -7.48 -10.50 -2.80
C MET A 74 -7.86 -11.97 -2.87
N PHE A 75 -7.08 -12.87 -2.28
CA PHE A 75 -7.30 -14.32 -2.34
C PHE A 75 -7.46 -14.93 -0.94
N PRO A 76 -8.62 -14.70 -0.29
CA PRO A 76 -8.92 -15.33 1.00
C PRO A 76 -9.20 -16.83 0.81
N GLY A 77 -8.29 -17.69 1.26
CA GLY A 77 -8.47 -19.15 1.22
C GLY A 77 -7.19 -19.91 1.62
N PRO A 78 -7.28 -21.23 1.85
CA PRO A 78 -6.10 -22.05 2.10
C PRO A 78 -5.19 -21.96 0.87
N ARG A 79 -3.94 -21.52 1.07
CA ARG A 79 -2.96 -21.52 -0.01
C ARG A 79 -2.60 -22.97 -0.29
N THR A 80 -3.11 -23.53 -1.39
CA THR A 80 -2.58 -24.78 -1.94
C THR A 80 -1.21 -24.46 -2.53
N ASN A 81 -0.19 -24.51 -1.68
CA ASN A 81 1.19 -24.23 -2.05
C ASN A 81 1.72 -25.37 -2.93
N GLY A 82 1.48 -25.27 -4.23
CA GLY A 82 2.10 -26.10 -5.26
C GLY A 82 2.56 -25.22 -6.42
N PRO A 83 3.70 -25.53 -7.07
CA PRO A 83 4.25 -24.71 -8.16
C PRO A 83 3.26 -24.52 -9.33
N ASN A 84 2.35 -25.48 -9.54
CA ASN A 84 1.30 -25.44 -10.57
C ASN A 84 0.13 -24.47 -10.27
N VAL A 85 0.07 -23.86 -9.09
CA VAL A 85 -1.00 -22.94 -8.67
C VAL A 85 -0.51 -21.47 -8.63
N VAL A 86 0.80 -21.24 -8.69
CA VAL A 86 1.42 -19.92 -8.53
C VAL A 86 1.22 -19.02 -9.76
N ARG A 87 1.40 -19.54 -10.98
CA ARG A 87 1.25 -18.76 -12.23
C ARG A 87 -0.19 -18.20 -12.40
N PRO A 88 -1.26 -19.01 -12.23
CA PRO A 88 -2.63 -18.49 -12.35
C PRO A 88 -2.96 -17.34 -11.39
N TRP A 89 -2.35 -17.29 -10.20
CA TRP A 89 -2.65 -16.24 -9.23
C TRP A 89 -1.92 -14.93 -9.49
N LYS A 90 -0.73 -14.97 -10.12
CA LYS A 90 -0.02 -13.75 -10.53
C LYS A 90 -0.85 -12.99 -11.55
N ASP A 91 -1.26 -13.64 -12.64
CA ASP A 91 -2.01 -12.98 -13.71
C ASP A 91 -3.36 -12.45 -13.20
N VAL A 92 -4.08 -13.23 -12.39
CA VAL A 92 -5.34 -12.78 -11.77
C VAL A 92 -5.10 -11.63 -10.79
N PHE A 93 -3.97 -11.59 -10.09
CA PHE A 93 -3.61 -10.44 -9.25
C PHE A 93 -3.39 -9.19 -10.12
N ILE A 94 -2.57 -9.30 -11.17
CA ILE A 94 -2.31 -8.20 -12.10
C ILE A 94 -3.63 -7.65 -12.66
N GLU A 95 -4.47 -8.53 -13.24
CA GLU A 95 -5.75 -8.15 -13.83
C GLU A 95 -6.68 -7.44 -12.84
N ARG A 96 -6.74 -7.92 -11.59
CA ARG A 96 -7.57 -7.31 -10.55
C ARG A 96 -7.04 -5.94 -10.14
N VAL A 97 -5.72 -5.80 -9.99
CA VAL A 97 -5.11 -4.50 -9.71
C VAL A 97 -5.47 -3.53 -10.82
N ASP A 98 -5.25 -3.92 -12.08
CA ASP A 98 -5.52 -3.05 -13.22
C ASP A 98 -7.00 -2.67 -13.34
N ALA A 99 -7.92 -3.62 -13.13
CA ALA A 99 -9.36 -3.35 -13.13
C ALA A 99 -9.77 -2.35 -12.04
N VAL A 100 -9.11 -2.38 -10.87
CA VAL A 100 -9.34 -1.42 -9.79
C VAL A 100 -8.76 -0.06 -10.15
N LEU A 101 -7.52 -0.01 -10.63
CA LEU A 101 -6.85 1.24 -11.00
C LEU A 101 -7.59 1.97 -12.14
N GLN A 102 -8.08 1.25 -13.14
CA GLN A 102 -8.87 1.80 -14.26
C GLN A 102 -10.20 2.41 -13.82
N GLN A 103 -10.80 1.89 -12.75
CA GLN A 103 -12.06 2.39 -12.22
C GLN A 103 -11.88 3.49 -11.16
N HIS A 104 -10.70 3.59 -10.57
CA HIS A 104 -10.41 4.60 -9.57
C HIS A 104 -10.36 5.99 -10.22
N SER A 105 -10.82 7.01 -9.49
CA SER A 105 -10.84 8.40 -10.00
C SER A 105 -9.45 9.01 -10.22
N GLY A 106 -8.40 8.34 -9.73
CA GLY A 106 -7.04 8.88 -9.68
C GLY A 106 -6.86 10.06 -8.71
N ALA A 107 -7.90 10.51 -8.01
CA ALA A 107 -7.80 11.64 -7.08
C ALA A 107 -7.87 11.19 -5.61
N GLY A 108 -7.19 11.94 -4.73
CA GLY A 108 -7.27 11.75 -3.28
C GLY A 108 -6.59 10.49 -2.75
N VAL A 109 -5.69 9.87 -3.52
CA VAL A 109 -4.90 8.73 -3.08
C VAL A 109 -3.79 9.24 -2.15
N ASP A 110 -3.76 8.75 -0.92
CA ASP A 110 -2.70 9.02 0.06
C ASP A 110 -1.66 7.90 0.05
N ASN A 111 -2.11 6.64 0.03
CA ASN A 111 -1.26 5.46 0.14
C ASN A 111 -1.62 4.43 -0.92
N ILE A 112 -0.60 3.88 -1.58
CA ILE A 112 -0.76 2.81 -2.56
C ILE A 112 0.29 1.73 -2.34
N GLN A 113 -0.17 0.48 -2.29
CA GLN A 113 0.65 -0.67 -1.95
C GLN A 113 0.35 -1.84 -2.88
N PHE A 114 1.39 -2.40 -3.46
CA PHE A 114 1.34 -3.60 -4.30
C PHE A 114 2.21 -4.68 -3.64
N GLN A 115 1.56 -5.73 -3.16
CA GLN A 115 2.17 -6.77 -2.32
C GLN A 115 1.88 -8.17 -2.89
N ALA A 116 2.66 -8.55 -3.89
CA ALA A 116 2.61 -9.85 -4.52
C ALA A 116 3.94 -10.14 -5.22
N PRO A 117 4.37 -11.41 -5.34
CA PRO A 117 5.57 -11.76 -6.08
C PRO A 117 5.41 -11.32 -7.55
N CYS A 118 6.24 -10.39 -7.99
CA CYS A 118 6.26 -9.82 -9.33
C CYS A 118 7.70 -9.73 -9.84
N ASP A 119 7.89 -9.92 -11.13
CA ASP A 119 9.18 -9.91 -11.81
C ASP A 119 9.06 -9.15 -13.14
N ASP A 120 10.13 -9.17 -13.95
CA ASP A 120 10.20 -8.45 -15.22
C ASP A 120 9.14 -8.92 -16.24
N GLU A 121 8.51 -10.11 -16.09
CA GLU A 121 7.47 -10.59 -17.02
C GLU A 121 6.25 -9.65 -17.07
N HIS A 122 5.97 -8.94 -15.97
CA HIS A 122 4.85 -7.99 -15.87
C HIS A 122 5.31 -6.52 -15.84
N GLY A 123 6.52 -6.25 -16.34
CA GLY A 123 7.17 -4.94 -16.19
C GLY A 123 6.34 -3.74 -16.65
N ASP A 124 5.68 -3.84 -17.82
CA ASP A 124 4.84 -2.75 -18.36
C ASP A 124 3.63 -2.44 -17.45
N ARG A 125 3.07 -3.47 -16.82
CA ARG A 125 1.92 -3.34 -15.89
C ARG A 125 2.37 -2.66 -14.60
N ILE A 126 3.48 -3.13 -14.02
CA ILE A 126 4.09 -2.54 -12.83
C ILE A 126 4.48 -1.08 -13.09
N GLU A 127 5.04 -0.77 -14.26
CA GLU A 127 5.34 0.60 -14.66
C GLU A 127 4.06 1.45 -14.72
N GLY A 128 2.98 0.91 -15.29
CA GLY A 128 1.65 1.52 -15.27
C GLY A 128 1.15 1.82 -13.86
N TRP A 129 1.37 0.91 -12.91
CA TRP A 129 1.00 1.10 -11.50
C TRP A 129 1.78 2.23 -10.84
N VAL A 130 3.09 2.29 -11.09
CA VAL A 130 3.94 3.38 -10.61
C VAL A 130 3.46 4.71 -11.21
N ARG A 131 3.20 4.76 -12.52
CA ARG A 131 2.66 5.97 -13.16
C ARG A 131 1.33 6.40 -12.56
N PHE A 132 0.43 5.46 -12.25
CA PHE A 132 -0.82 5.76 -11.57
C PHE A 132 -0.59 6.33 -10.16
N ALA A 133 0.32 5.74 -9.37
CA ALA A 133 0.67 6.24 -8.05
C ALA A 133 1.14 7.70 -8.09
N ILE A 134 1.98 8.02 -9.08
CA ILE A 134 2.52 9.36 -9.28
C ILE A 134 1.44 10.33 -9.79
N ALA A 135 0.68 9.95 -10.81
CA ALA A 135 -0.42 10.77 -11.35
C ALA A 135 -1.51 11.07 -10.30
N SER A 136 -1.73 10.12 -9.37
CA SER A 136 -2.69 10.27 -8.28
C SER A 136 -2.18 11.10 -7.09
N LYS A 137 -0.94 11.59 -7.16
CA LYS A 137 -0.29 12.41 -6.14
C LYS A 137 -0.19 11.67 -4.80
N ALA A 138 0.02 10.36 -4.85
CA ALA A 138 0.19 9.52 -3.67
C ALA A 138 1.33 10.03 -2.78
N LYS A 139 1.12 10.01 -1.46
CA LYS A 139 2.14 10.36 -0.46
C LYS A 139 3.02 9.16 -0.14
N GLN A 140 2.49 7.95 -0.27
CA GLN A 140 3.23 6.72 0.00
C GLN A 140 3.06 5.72 -1.15
N LEU A 141 4.19 5.14 -1.59
CA LEU A 141 4.26 4.04 -2.53
C LEU A 141 4.98 2.86 -1.87
N ILE A 142 4.34 1.70 -1.86
CA ILE A 142 4.96 0.43 -1.44
C ILE A 142 4.92 -0.56 -2.58
N LEU A 143 6.10 -1.00 -3.03
CA LEU A 143 6.28 -2.14 -3.91
C LEU A 143 6.93 -3.25 -3.10
N ASP A 144 6.17 -4.28 -2.77
CA ASP A 144 6.64 -5.43 -2.00
C ASP A 144 6.45 -6.70 -2.82
N PHE A 145 7.50 -7.07 -3.54
CA PHE A 145 7.48 -8.23 -4.43
C PHE A 145 8.08 -9.48 -3.80
N SER A 146 8.12 -9.51 -2.47
CA SER A 146 8.65 -10.64 -1.72
C SER A 146 7.85 -11.92 -1.98
N GLY A 147 8.57 -12.98 -2.32
CA GLY A 147 8.05 -14.31 -2.57
C GLY A 147 7.71 -15.07 -1.29
N THR A 148 6.78 -16.04 -1.39
CA THR A 148 6.86 -17.21 -0.51
C THR A 148 8.10 -18.02 -0.89
N HIS A 149 8.77 -18.65 0.08
CA HIS A 149 10.13 -19.21 0.04
C HIS A 149 10.43 -20.32 -1.01
N HIS A 150 9.64 -20.44 -2.08
CA HIS A 150 9.66 -21.56 -3.03
C HIS A 150 9.73 -21.13 -4.49
N ILE A 151 9.98 -19.86 -4.81
CA ILE A 151 10.04 -19.40 -6.20
C ILE A 151 11.35 -18.68 -6.45
N GLU A 152 12.20 -19.27 -7.29
CA GLU A 152 13.35 -18.61 -7.90
C GLU A 152 12.80 -17.55 -8.88
N GLN A 153 12.59 -16.32 -8.37
CA GLN A 153 12.20 -15.18 -9.17
C GLN A 153 13.37 -14.21 -9.24
N HIS A 154 13.64 -13.74 -10.46
CA HIS A 154 14.58 -12.63 -10.66
C HIS A 154 13.91 -11.36 -10.15
N PRO A 155 14.59 -10.55 -9.30
CA PRO A 155 14.02 -9.31 -8.80
C PRO A 155 13.66 -8.35 -9.93
N TYR A 156 12.44 -7.80 -9.90
CA TYR A 156 11.98 -6.79 -10.86
C TYR A 156 12.94 -5.60 -10.93
N LYS A 157 13.34 -5.19 -12.13
CA LYS A 157 14.23 -4.05 -12.36
C LYS A 157 13.43 -2.76 -12.41
N ILE A 158 13.39 -2.03 -11.31
CA ILE A 158 12.69 -0.76 -11.24
C ILE A 158 13.47 0.37 -11.92
N ASP A 159 12.82 1.08 -12.82
CA ASP A 159 13.35 2.30 -13.42
C ASP A 159 13.01 3.53 -12.55
N LEU A 160 14.02 4.07 -11.86
CA LEU A 160 13.84 5.26 -11.02
C LEU A 160 13.47 6.53 -11.81
N ARG A 161 13.64 6.56 -13.14
CA ARG A 161 13.19 7.70 -13.98
C ARG A 161 11.67 7.89 -13.96
N LEU A 162 10.92 6.88 -13.52
CA LEU A 162 9.48 6.97 -13.29
C LEU A 162 9.13 7.81 -12.06
N LEU A 163 10.07 7.85 -11.12
CA LEU A 163 9.92 8.43 -9.80
C LEU A 163 10.69 9.74 -9.64
N ASP A 164 11.23 10.29 -10.73
CA ASP A 164 12.05 11.50 -10.69
C ASP A 164 11.29 12.71 -10.14
N ASP A 165 12.06 13.63 -9.57
CA ASP A 165 11.61 14.84 -8.87
C ASP A 165 10.50 15.63 -9.59
N SER A 166 10.55 15.69 -10.93
CA SER A 166 9.56 16.44 -11.71
C SER A 166 8.16 15.85 -11.65
N LYS A 167 8.04 14.54 -11.38
CA LYS A 167 6.78 13.81 -11.39
C LYS A 167 6.30 13.48 -9.97
N SER A 168 7.21 13.20 -9.05
CA SER A 168 6.90 12.63 -7.73
C SER A 168 6.81 13.65 -6.58
N LEU A 169 6.46 14.90 -6.86
CA LEU A 169 6.45 16.01 -5.90
C LEU A 169 5.66 15.76 -4.61
N HIS A 170 4.65 14.89 -4.64
CA HIS A 170 3.81 14.59 -3.46
C HIS A 170 4.30 13.41 -2.64
N LEU A 171 5.24 12.61 -3.17
CA LEU A 171 5.70 11.39 -2.56
C LEU A 171 6.60 11.69 -1.35
N GLN A 172 6.22 11.15 -0.20
CA GLN A 172 6.87 11.35 1.09
C GLN A 172 7.49 10.06 1.66
N SER A 173 6.99 8.90 1.24
CA SER A 173 7.50 7.61 1.66
C SER A 173 7.55 6.63 0.49
N ILE A 174 8.68 5.93 0.37
CA ILE A 174 8.81 4.79 -0.54
C ILE A 174 9.31 3.56 0.24
N LYS A 175 8.68 2.42 -0.01
CA LYS A 175 9.19 1.11 0.38
C LYS A 175 9.34 0.26 -0.88
N LEU A 176 10.54 -0.25 -1.11
CA LEU A 176 10.85 -1.18 -2.19
C LEU A 176 11.33 -2.48 -1.57
N SER A 177 10.76 -3.62 -1.97
CA SER A 177 11.13 -4.92 -1.44
C SER A 177 11.20 -5.98 -2.52
N SER A 178 12.29 -6.76 -2.51
CA SER A 178 12.59 -7.77 -3.54
C SER A 178 12.65 -7.22 -4.95
N VAL A 179 13.33 -6.08 -5.13
CA VAL A 179 13.55 -5.43 -6.43
C VAL A 179 15.04 -5.28 -6.74
N SER A 180 15.37 -5.04 -8.01
CA SER A 180 16.68 -4.60 -8.46
C SER A 180 16.63 -3.12 -8.83
N LEU A 181 17.53 -2.34 -8.25
CA LEU A 181 17.57 -0.90 -8.39
C LEU A 181 18.92 -0.46 -8.94
N LYS A 182 18.90 0.28 -10.05
CA LYS A 182 20.04 1.05 -10.53
C LYS A 182 19.66 2.52 -10.56
N VAL A 183 20.52 3.38 -10.04
CA VAL A 183 20.24 4.82 -10.01
C VAL A 183 20.83 5.46 -11.27
N PRO A 184 20.00 6.06 -12.14
CA PRO A 184 20.50 6.77 -13.31
C PRO A 184 21.44 7.91 -12.92
N ALA A 185 22.46 8.19 -13.73
CA ALA A 185 23.41 9.26 -13.46
C ALA A 185 22.78 10.66 -13.52
N ASP A 186 21.72 10.82 -14.32
CA ASP A 186 20.92 12.04 -14.46
C ASP A 186 19.73 12.08 -13.47
N PHE A 187 19.69 11.16 -12.50
CA PHE A 187 18.62 11.09 -11.53
C PHE A 187 18.57 12.35 -10.66
N LYS A 188 17.51 13.15 -10.84
CA LYS A 188 17.34 14.44 -10.15
C LYS A 188 16.86 14.31 -8.70
N GLY A 189 16.64 13.08 -8.22
CA GLY A 189 16.26 12.84 -6.83
C GLY A 189 14.78 13.03 -6.53
N PHE A 190 14.50 13.34 -5.26
CA PHE A 190 13.16 13.56 -4.72
C PHE A 190 13.13 14.79 -3.81
N ARG A 191 12.21 15.74 -4.06
CA ARG A 191 12.05 16.96 -3.23
C ARG A 191 11.44 16.75 -1.86
N ASN A 192 10.49 15.83 -1.72
CA ASN A 192 9.64 15.71 -0.53
C ASN A 192 9.72 14.35 0.15
N LEU A 193 10.64 13.48 -0.30
CA LEU A 193 10.76 12.11 0.20
C LEU A 193 11.46 12.08 1.55
N LYS A 194 10.68 11.81 2.61
CA LYS A 194 11.14 11.77 4.00
C LYS A 194 11.54 10.38 4.46
N ARG A 195 11.05 9.34 3.80
CA ARG A 195 11.24 7.95 4.20
C ARG A 195 11.57 7.07 3.01
N ILE A 196 12.70 6.36 3.13
CA ILE A 196 13.09 5.29 2.22
C ILE A 196 13.23 4.01 3.04
N PHE A 197 12.62 2.94 2.57
CA PHE A 197 12.85 1.59 3.10
C PHE A 197 13.15 0.64 1.94
N LEU A 198 14.34 0.04 1.96
CA LEU A 198 14.78 -0.97 0.99
C LEU A 198 14.87 -2.31 1.71
N ALA A 199 14.17 -3.33 1.22
CA ALA A 199 14.25 -4.69 1.75
C ALA A 199 14.63 -5.66 0.63
N ASP A 200 15.55 -6.60 0.88
CA ASP A 200 15.96 -7.62 -0.10
C ASP A 200 16.21 -7.02 -1.50
N THR A 201 16.80 -5.83 -1.53
CA THR A 201 16.94 -5.03 -2.75
C THR A 201 18.37 -5.16 -3.27
N ASN A 202 18.50 -5.49 -4.55
CA ASN A 202 19.78 -5.51 -5.25
C ASN A 202 20.17 -4.06 -5.58
N ILE A 203 21.04 -3.48 -4.76
CA ILE A 203 21.54 -2.11 -4.88
C ILE A 203 23.03 -2.08 -4.50
N THR A 204 23.85 -1.37 -5.28
CA THR A 204 25.28 -1.21 -4.98
C THR A 204 25.52 -0.09 -3.97
N ASP A 205 26.69 -0.07 -3.33
CA ASP A 205 27.10 1.02 -2.43
C ASP A 205 27.03 2.39 -3.12
N GLY A 206 27.53 2.47 -4.36
CA GLY A 206 27.52 3.70 -5.17
C GLY A 206 26.12 4.14 -5.55
N ASP A 207 25.25 3.22 -5.96
CA ASP A 207 23.84 3.50 -6.24
C ASP A 207 23.10 4.00 -4.99
N LEU A 208 23.32 3.37 -3.84
CA LEU A 208 22.70 3.81 -2.58
C LEU A 208 23.17 5.22 -2.21
N GLN A 209 24.48 5.49 -2.31
CA GLN A 209 25.04 6.80 -2.06
C GLN A 209 24.47 7.85 -3.03
N HIS A 210 24.32 7.50 -4.31
CA HIS A 210 23.73 8.37 -5.32
C HIS A 210 22.23 8.64 -5.07
N LEU A 211 21.45 7.62 -4.70
CA LEU A 211 20.04 7.76 -4.32
C LEU A 211 19.89 8.72 -3.14
N VAL A 212 20.65 8.46 -2.07
CA VAL A 212 20.54 9.18 -0.80
C VAL A 212 21.01 10.62 -0.94
N SER A 213 22.09 10.88 -1.70
CA SER A 213 22.58 12.25 -1.95
C SER A 213 21.63 13.10 -2.81
N ASN A 214 20.84 12.47 -3.69
CA ASN A 214 19.85 13.17 -4.52
C ASN A 214 18.48 13.30 -3.83
N CYS A 215 18.22 12.56 -2.75
CA CYS A 215 17.08 12.87 -1.89
C CYS A 215 17.43 14.15 -1.12
N THR A 216 16.73 15.25 -1.40
CA THR A 216 17.05 16.58 -0.85
C THR A 216 17.01 16.55 0.69
N SER A 217 17.42 17.65 1.35
CA SER A 217 17.51 17.87 2.81
C SER A 217 16.28 17.58 3.70
N VAL A 218 15.36 16.72 3.28
CA VAL A 218 14.12 16.33 3.94
C VAL A 218 14.09 14.84 4.34
N LEU A 219 15.07 14.02 3.94
CA LEU A 219 15.10 12.61 4.30
C LEU A 219 15.29 12.47 5.83
N GLU A 220 14.31 11.88 6.50
CA GLU A 220 14.25 11.72 7.96
C GLU A 220 14.49 10.28 8.41
N PHE A 221 14.19 9.31 7.54
CA PHE A 221 14.30 7.89 7.80
C PHE A 221 14.91 7.13 6.61
N LEU A 222 15.91 6.30 6.90
CA LEU A 222 16.48 5.32 5.97
C LEU A 222 16.45 3.94 6.62
N GLY A 223 15.77 2.99 5.99
CA GLY A 223 15.75 1.59 6.39
C GLY A 223 16.32 0.71 5.29
N ILE A 224 17.22 -0.20 5.66
CA ILE A 224 17.88 -1.13 4.76
C ILE A 224 17.80 -2.51 5.44
N ALA A 225 17.20 -3.49 4.77
CA ALA A 225 17.06 -4.84 5.29
C ALA A 225 17.43 -5.85 4.21
N GLY A 226 18.28 -6.85 4.51
CA GLY A 226 18.56 -7.95 3.57
C GLY A 226 19.22 -7.53 2.25
N CYS A 227 19.79 -6.33 2.15
CA CYS A 227 20.45 -5.86 0.94
C CYS A 227 21.84 -6.51 0.79
N GLY A 228 21.87 -7.68 0.16
CA GLY A 228 23.05 -8.55 0.10
C GLY A 228 24.22 -8.05 -0.76
N MET A 229 24.04 -7.00 -1.57
CA MET A 229 25.11 -6.41 -2.40
C MET A 229 25.89 -5.30 -1.69
N LEU A 230 25.39 -4.81 -0.56
CA LEU A 230 26.01 -3.69 0.14
C LEU A 230 27.22 -4.15 0.93
N THR A 231 28.36 -3.52 0.69
CA THR A 231 29.63 -3.77 1.41
C THR A 231 30.01 -2.63 2.32
N ARG A 232 29.66 -1.39 1.96
CA ARG A 232 29.94 -0.20 2.76
C ARG A 232 28.73 0.73 2.75
N LEU A 233 28.35 1.20 3.93
CA LEU A 233 27.33 2.24 4.07
C LEU A 233 28.00 3.58 4.37
N GLN A 234 28.26 4.37 3.34
CA GLN A 234 28.84 5.71 3.47
C GLN A 234 27.77 6.78 3.23
N ILE A 235 27.44 7.52 4.28
CA ILE A 235 26.50 8.62 4.19
C ILE A 235 27.22 9.87 4.71
N SER A 236 27.81 10.63 3.79
CA SER A 236 28.71 11.74 4.11
C SER A 236 28.12 13.14 3.88
N HIS A 237 27.02 13.25 3.14
CA HIS A 237 26.49 14.54 2.65
C HIS A 237 25.02 14.83 2.98
N LEU A 238 24.35 13.93 3.72
CA LEU A 238 22.98 14.23 4.13
C LEU A 238 23.00 15.41 5.10
N SER A 239 22.16 16.41 4.83
CA SER A 239 21.84 17.45 5.82
C SER A 239 21.41 16.78 7.12
N ASN A 240 21.66 17.41 8.28
CA ASN A 240 21.37 16.96 9.66
C ASN A 240 19.88 16.63 9.98
N LYS A 241 19.13 16.12 9.02
CA LYS A 241 17.70 15.83 9.03
C LYS A 241 17.43 14.33 9.05
N LEU A 242 18.38 13.49 8.60
CA LEU A 242 18.26 12.05 8.80
C LEU A 242 18.35 11.78 10.31
N LYS A 243 17.23 11.35 10.89
CA LYS A 243 17.08 11.12 12.33
C LYS A 243 17.13 9.64 12.66
N HIS A 244 16.70 8.79 11.72
CA HIS A 244 16.49 7.37 11.95
C HIS A 244 17.18 6.55 10.87
N LEU A 245 18.10 5.69 11.29
CA LEU A 245 18.74 4.71 10.43
C LEU A 245 18.46 3.31 10.96
N GLN A 246 17.97 2.43 10.09
CA GLN A 246 17.78 1.01 10.37
C GLN A 246 18.57 0.19 9.35
N VAL A 247 19.40 -0.73 9.83
CA VAL A 247 20.18 -1.64 8.99
C VAL A 247 20.07 -3.05 9.55
N TYR A 248 19.48 -3.96 8.79
CA TYR A 248 19.21 -5.33 9.22
C TYR A 248 19.68 -6.35 8.18
N ASP A 249 20.30 -7.42 8.64
CA ASP A 249 20.55 -8.65 7.87
C ASP A 249 21.29 -8.43 6.52
N CYS A 250 22.07 -7.34 6.41
CA CYS A 250 22.96 -7.07 5.27
C CYS A 250 24.27 -7.85 5.43
N ARG A 251 24.31 -9.08 4.90
CA ARG A 251 25.36 -10.08 5.18
C ARG A 251 26.77 -9.71 4.70
N LEU A 252 26.89 -8.90 3.64
CA LEU A 252 28.18 -8.49 3.08
C LEU A 252 28.67 -7.13 3.61
N LEU A 253 27.91 -6.49 4.49
CA LEU A 253 28.27 -5.17 5.01
C LEU A 253 29.47 -5.27 5.96
N GLN A 254 30.54 -4.56 5.62
CA GLN A 254 31.83 -4.57 6.32
C GLN A 254 32.15 -3.26 7.05
N ALA A 255 31.54 -2.15 6.62
CA ALA A 255 31.80 -0.84 7.24
C ALA A 255 30.55 0.06 7.15
N MET A 256 30.39 0.91 8.16
CA MET A 256 29.38 1.97 8.18
C MET A 256 30.02 3.28 8.66
N GLU A 257 30.01 4.28 7.79
CA GLU A 257 30.58 5.61 8.03
C GLU A 257 29.47 6.65 8.02
N LEU A 258 29.17 7.19 9.20
CA LEU A 258 28.10 8.16 9.43
C LEU A 258 28.70 9.46 9.97
N ASN A 259 28.61 10.54 9.19
CA ASN A 259 29.19 11.84 9.57
C ASN A 259 28.16 12.85 10.10
N PHE A 260 27.10 12.36 10.76
CA PHE A 260 26.01 13.19 11.29
C PHE A 260 25.36 12.54 12.53
N GLY A 261 24.64 13.35 13.31
CA GLY A 261 23.92 12.88 14.50
C GLY A 261 22.60 12.21 14.15
N LEU A 262 22.45 10.93 14.52
CA LEU A 262 21.17 10.21 14.46
C LEU A 262 20.43 10.32 15.80
N ALA A 263 19.11 10.46 15.75
CA ALA A 263 18.26 10.32 16.93
C ALA A 263 18.04 8.85 17.29
N LYS A 264 18.05 7.95 16.29
CA LYS A 264 17.92 6.51 16.47
C LYS A 264 18.74 5.75 15.43
N LEU A 265 19.57 4.82 15.91
CA LEU A 265 20.28 3.85 15.09
C LEU A 265 19.85 2.45 15.54
N GLU A 266 19.35 1.64 14.60
CA GLU A 266 19.06 0.23 14.83
C GLU A 266 19.90 -0.60 13.86
N TYR A 267 20.74 -1.48 14.42
CA TYR A 267 21.66 -2.30 13.64
C TYR A 267 21.54 -3.77 14.06
N ARG A 268 21.40 -4.65 13.07
CA ARG A 268 21.54 -6.11 13.23
C ARG A 268 22.26 -6.66 12.01
N GLY A 269 23.46 -7.19 12.17
CA GLY A 269 24.27 -7.66 11.06
C GLY A 269 25.64 -8.15 11.51
N PRO A 270 26.58 -8.28 10.56
CA PRO A 270 27.98 -8.59 10.85
C PRO A 270 28.62 -7.61 11.87
N SER A 271 29.76 -7.96 12.44
CA SER A 271 30.54 -6.99 13.23
C SER A 271 31.26 -6.02 12.28
N ILE A 272 31.06 -4.71 12.46
CA ILE A 272 31.58 -3.61 11.62
C ILE A 272 32.06 -2.43 12.46
#